data_AF-A0A834E8W7-F1
#
_entry.id   AF-A0A834E8W7-F1
#
_cell.length_a   1.000
_cell.length_b   1.000
_cell.length_c   1.000
_cell.angle_alpha   90.00
_cell.angle_beta   90.00
_cell.angle_gamma   90.00
#
_symmetry.space_group_name_H-M   'P 1'
#
loop_
_entity.id
_entity.type
_entity.pdbx_description
1 polymer ?
#
loop_
_entity_poly.entity_id
_entity_poly.type
_entity_poly.pdbx_seq_one_letter_code
_entity_poly.pdbx_strand_id
1 'polypeptide(L)'
;MALVRGGWLWRQSSFLRRWKRNWFALWMDGTLGYYHDETAQDEEDRVLVRFNVRNIKIGQECHDVQPPEGRSRDGLLTVSFREGSRLHLCADTQDDAIAWKTALLEANSTPVSPRPLPFSFPPLPAMESWVTQTRSPPAWSSQFPHK
;
A
#
# COMPACT_ATOMS: atom_id res chain seq x y z
N MET A 1 8.83 13.60 13.23
CA MET A 1 8.71 12.71 12.04
C MET A 1 7.29 12.17 12.03
N ALA A 2 6.59 12.21 10.90
CA ALA A 2 5.24 11.67 10.82
C ALA A 2 5.34 10.16 10.49
N LEU A 3 4.65 9.35 11.30
CA LEU A 3 4.58 7.91 11.12
C LEU A 3 3.44 7.61 10.14
N VAL A 4 3.77 6.91 9.05
CA VAL A 4 2.81 6.47 8.03
C VAL A 4 1.98 5.32 8.59
N ARG A 5 2.68 4.31 9.12
CA ARG A 5 2.07 3.07 9.61
C ARG A 5 2.94 2.44 10.68
N GLY A 6 2.31 1.96 11.74
CA GLY A 6 2.93 1.26 12.85
C GLY A 6 2.15 0.01 13.15
N GLY A 7 2.83 -1.11 13.39
CA GLY A 7 2.14 -2.35 13.70
C GLY A 7 3.08 -3.49 14.07
N TRP A 8 2.53 -4.45 14.80
CA TRP A 8 3.23 -5.68 15.14
C TRP A 8 3.24 -6.63 13.95
N LEU A 9 4.43 -7.04 13.53
CA LEU A 9 4.63 -8.06 12.51
C LEU A 9 5.61 -9.12 13.01
N TRP A 10 5.47 -10.32 12.50
CA TRP A 10 6.45 -11.36 12.72
C TRP A 10 7.57 -11.22 11.71
N ARG A 11 8.81 -11.19 12.16
CA ARG A 11 10.02 -11.22 11.33
C ARG A 11 10.67 -12.58 11.42
N GLN A 12 11.05 -13.15 10.29
CA GLN A 12 11.86 -14.36 10.29
C GLN A 12 13.35 -13.99 10.35
N SER A 13 14.08 -14.55 11.32
CA SER A 13 15.54 -14.44 11.35
C SER A 13 16.15 -15.37 10.31
N SER A 14 17.03 -14.83 9.44
CA SER A 14 17.71 -15.59 8.39
C SER A 14 18.67 -16.66 8.95
N PHE A 15 19.15 -16.50 10.19
CA PHE A 15 20.11 -17.41 10.81
C PHE A 15 19.43 -18.52 11.63
N LEU A 16 18.42 -18.16 12.43
CA LEU A 16 17.76 -19.11 13.35
C LEU A 16 16.47 -19.71 12.78
N ARG A 17 16.02 -19.31 11.58
CA ARG A 17 14.73 -19.68 10.97
C ARG A 17 13.54 -19.55 11.95
N ARG A 18 13.68 -18.68 12.95
CA ARG A 18 12.70 -18.42 14.00
C ARG A 18 11.95 -17.14 13.69
N TRP A 19 10.64 -17.19 13.93
CA TRP A 19 9.77 -16.03 13.87
C TRP A 19 9.82 -15.28 15.20
N LYS A 20 10.09 -13.98 15.14
CA LYS A 20 10.11 -13.06 16.28
C LYS A 20 9.09 -11.97 16.02
N ARG A 21 8.27 -11.65 17.01
CA ARG A 21 7.32 -10.53 16.89
C ARG A 21 8.11 -9.24 17.12
N ASN A 22 8.04 -8.33 16.16
CA ASN A 22 8.73 -7.05 16.18
C ASN A 22 7.72 -5.94 15.85
N TRP A 23 7.93 -4.77 16.44
CA TRP A 23 7.14 -3.58 16.09
C TRP A 23 7.77 -2.89 14.88
N PHE A 24 7.03 -2.75 13.80
CA PHE A 24 7.47 -2.05 12.59
C PHE A 24 6.86 -0.66 12.55
N ALA A 25 7.69 0.35 12.29
CA ALA A 25 7.30 1.73 12.11
C ALA A 25 7.82 2.25 10.77
N LEU A 26 6.89 2.52 9.86
CA LEU A 26 7.16 3.17 8.58
C LEU A 26 6.98 4.68 8.74
N TRP A 27 7.99 5.43 8.36
CA TRP A 27 8.04 6.88 8.45
C TRP A 27 7.81 7.54 7.08
N MET A 28 7.30 8.79 7.08
CA MET A 28 7.02 9.55 5.85
C MET A 28 8.27 9.90 5.03
N ASP A 29 9.45 9.83 5.62
CA ASP A 29 10.72 10.01 4.90
C ASP A 29 11.07 8.79 4.01
N GLY A 30 10.29 7.71 4.12
CA GLY A 30 10.54 6.44 3.46
C GLY A 30 11.58 5.60 4.17
N THR A 31 11.74 5.78 5.48
CA THR A 31 12.52 4.89 6.35
C THR A 31 11.58 3.93 7.08
N LEU A 32 11.94 2.65 7.13
CA LEU A 32 11.26 1.63 7.92
C LEU A 32 12.17 1.23 9.08
N GLY A 33 11.78 1.58 10.29
CA GLY A 33 12.42 1.10 11.51
C GLY A 33 11.70 -0.12 12.06
N TYR A 34 12.45 -1.07 12.60
CA TYR A 34 11.86 -2.17 13.35
C TYR A 34 12.53 -2.31 14.72
N TYR A 35 11.68 -2.46 15.73
CA TYR A 35 12.04 -2.46 17.14
C TYR A 35 11.71 -3.81 17.76
N HIS A 36 12.46 -4.20 18.79
CA HIS A 36 12.13 -5.39 19.58
C HIS A 36 10.76 -5.23 20.25
N ASP A 37 10.55 -4.04 20.84
CA ASP A 37 9.38 -3.71 21.63
C ASP A 37 8.77 -2.37 21.21
N GLU A 38 7.52 -2.14 21.60
CA GLU A 38 6.79 -0.88 21.38
C GLU A 38 7.47 0.32 22.05
N THR A 39 8.35 0.07 23.03
CA THR A 39 9.11 1.10 23.75
C THR A 39 10.13 1.82 22.88
N ALA A 40 10.39 1.35 21.65
CA ALA A 40 11.37 1.91 20.72
C ALA A 40 12.79 2.06 21.33
N GLN A 41 13.08 1.31 22.40
CA GLN A 41 14.32 1.41 23.17
C GLN A 41 15.42 0.51 22.59
N ASP A 42 15.02 -0.62 21.99
CA ASP A 42 15.88 -1.54 21.26
C ASP A 42 15.58 -1.43 19.76
N GLU A 43 16.26 -0.49 19.11
CA GLU A 43 16.32 -0.37 17.65
C GLU A 43 17.11 -1.58 17.12
N GLU A 44 16.41 -2.54 16.52
CA GLU A 44 17.06 -3.71 15.91
C GLU A 44 17.79 -3.25 14.65
N ASP A 45 17.13 -2.45 13.81
CA ASP A 45 17.70 -1.87 12.60
C ASP A 45 16.74 -0.83 11.97
N ARG A 46 17.28 0.01 11.08
CA ARG A 46 16.50 0.92 10.22
C ARG A 46 16.92 0.76 8.77
N VAL A 47 15.95 0.46 7.92
CA VAL A 47 16.17 0.32 6.48
C VAL A 47 15.54 1.47 5.71
N LEU A 48 16.29 2.02 4.77
CA LEU A 48 15.72 2.95 3.80
C LEU A 48 14.84 2.15 2.84
N VAL A 49 13.55 2.47 2.77
CA VAL A 49 12.58 1.90 1.82
C VAL A 49 12.57 2.72 0.54
N ARG A 50 12.72 4.03 0.65
CA ARG A 50 12.71 4.99 -0.46
C ARG A 50 13.72 4.62 -1.54
N PHE A 51 13.25 4.41 -2.77
CA PHE A 51 14.02 3.91 -3.92
C PHE A 51 14.78 2.59 -3.72
N ASN A 52 14.67 1.94 -2.56
CA ASN A 52 15.43 0.75 -2.21
C ASN A 52 14.57 -0.51 -2.31
N VAL A 53 13.24 -0.41 -2.27
CA VAL A 53 12.39 -1.58 -2.51
C VAL A 53 12.37 -1.90 -4.00
N ARG A 54 12.77 -3.12 -4.33
CA ARG A 54 12.73 -3.66 -5.70
C ARG A 54 11.42 -4.36 -5.99
N ASN A 55 10.97 -5.22 -5.08
CA ASN A 55 9.72 -5.98 -5.22
C ASN A 55 9.21 -6.44 -3.86
N ILE A 56 7.89 -6.62 -3.72
CA ILE A 56 7.25 -7.16 -2.52
C ILE A 56 6.32 -8.30 -2.92
N LYS A 57 6.60 -9.50 -2.41
CA LYS A 57 5.81 -10.72 -2.61
C LYS A 57 4.94 -11.00 -1.40
N ILE A 58 3.74 -11.55 -1.59
CA ILE A 58 2.83 -11.92 -0.50
C ILE A 58 2.37 -13.37 -0.66
N GLY A 59 2.07 -14.04 0.44
CA GLY A 59 1.26 -15.24 0.41
C GLY A 59 2.01 -16.43 -0.16
N GLN A 60 1.35 -17.14 -1.08
CA GLN A 60 1.93 -18.26 -1.82
C GLN A 60 3.13 -17.88 -2.69
N GLU A 61 3.32 -16.60 -3.03
CA GLU A 61 4.50 -16.15 -3.78
C GLU A 61 5.81 -16.29 -2.98
N CYS A 62 5.71 -16.44 -1.65
CA CYS A 62 6.84 -16.66 -0.74
C CYS A 62 7.19 -18.15 -0.64
N HIS A 63 7.56 -18.80 -1.76
CA HIS A 63 7.91 -20.22 -1.79
C HIS A 63 9.16 -20.57 -0.96
N ASP A 64 10.05 -19.60 -0.71
CA ASP A 64 11.30 -19.80 0.03
C ASP A 64 11.14 -19.77 1.56
N VAL A 65 9.95 -19.42 2.08
CA VAL A 65 9.75 -19.14 3.52
C VAL A 65 8.68 -20.06 4.09
N GLN A 66 8.99 -20.70 5.21
CA GLN A 66 8.03 -21.54 5.94
C GLN A 66 7.21 -20.66 6.90
N PRO A 67 5.86 -20.69 6.84
CA PRO A 67 5.03 -19.97 7.80
C PRO A 67 5.31 -20.44 9.23
N PRO A 68 5.08 -19.59 10.24
CA PRO A 68 5.17 -20.00 11.64
C PRO A 68 4.22 -21.19 11.92
N GLU A 69 4.62 -22.09 12.82
CA GLU A 69 3.82 -23.26 13.19
C GLU A 69 2.37 -22.87 13.52
N GLY A 70 1.41 -23.36 12.73
CA GLY A 70 -0.02 -23.08 12.91
C GLY A 70 -0.59 -21.89 12.14
N ARG A 71 0.19 -21.19 11.30
CA ARG A 71 -0.26 -20.03 10.51
C ARG A 71 -0.37 -20.32 9.02
N SER A 72 -1.36 -19.71 8.37
CA SER A 72 -1.51 -19.74 6.92
C SER A 72 -0.43 -18.92 6.24
N ARG A 73 0.03 -19.44 5.10
CA ARG A 73 1.01 -18.76 4.24
C ARG A 73 0.47 -17.46 3.64
N ASP A 74 -0.84 -17.26 3.61
CA ASP A 74 -1.51 -16.07 3.09
C ASP A 74 -1.11 -14.75 3.76
N GLY A 75 -0.69 -14.79 5.03
CA GLY A 75 -0.21 -13.61 5.76
C GLY A 75 1.29 -13.30 5.57
N LEU A 76 2.05 -14.12 4.83
CA LEU A 76 3.47 -13.87 4.62
C LEU A 76 3.70 -12.72 3.64
N LEU A 77 4.73 -11.92 3.90
CA LEU A 77 5.18 -10.82 3.07
C LEU A 77 6.70 -10.87 2.98
N THR A 78 7.24 -10.92 1.78
CA THR A 78 8.69 -10.84 1.53
C THR A 78 9.01 -9.56 0.78
N VAL A 79 9.77 -8.68 1.43
CA VAL A 79 10.27 -7.42 0.85
C VAL A 79 11.66 -7.67 0.28
N SER A 80 11.84 -7.44 -1.01
CA SER A 80 13.14 -7.53 -1.67
C SER A 80 13.71 -6.14 -1.90
N PHE A 81 14.86 -5.85 -1.29
CA PHE A 81 15.59 -4.61 -1.48
C PHE A 81 16.49 -4.68 -2.71
N ARG A 82 16.91 -3.51 -3.22
CA ARG A 82 17.79 -3.38 -4.39
C ARG A 82 19.19 -3.90 -4.12
N GLU A 83 19.64 -3.78 -2.88
CA GLU A 83 20.92 -4.30 -2.38
C GLU A 83 21.00 -5.85 -2.43
N GLY A 84 19.88 -6.53 -2.70
CA GLY A 84 19.79 -7.99 -2.72
C GLY A 84 19.32 -8.58 -1.38
N SER A 85 19.28 -7.77 -0.33
CA SER A 85 18.70 -8.10 0.97
C SER A 85 17.19 -8.40 0.83
N ARG A 86 16.72 -9.44 1.52
CA ARG A 86 15.31 -9.80 1.58
C ARG A 86 14.86 -9.84 3.02
N LEU A 87 13.73 -9.21 3.30
CA LEU A 87 13.12 -9.19 4.62
C LEU A 87 11.83 -10.02 4.58
N HIS A 88 11.79 -11.06 5.40
CA HIS A 88 10.65 -11.97 5.49
C HIS A 88 9.81 -11.61 6.70
N LEU A 89 8.56 -11.25 6.44
CA LEU A 89 7.58 -10.79 7.39
C LEU A 89 6.33 -11.67 7.33
N CYS A 90 5.58 -11.74 8.43
CA CYS A 90 4.28 -12.40 8.49
C CYS A 90 3.34 -11.54 9.32
N ALA A 91 2.21 -11.18 8.71
CA ALA A 91 1.12 -10.49 9.36
C ALA A 91 0.14 -11.49 9.99
N ASP A 92 -0.83 -10.97 10.75
CA ASP A 92 -1.92 -11.78 11.30
C ASP A 92 -2.93 -12.18 10.23
N THR A 93 -3.23 -11.23 9.35
CA THR A 93 -4.18 -11.36 8.27
C THR A 93 -3.51 -11.11 6.92
N GLN A 94 -4.12 -11.64 5.86
CA GLN A 94 -3.71 -11.33 4.49
C GLN A 94 -3.91 -9.84 4.18
N ASP A 95 -5.00 -9.23 4.67
CA ASP A 95 -5.29 -7.81 4.50
C ASP A 95 -4.21 -6.92 5.09
N ASP A 96 -3.70 -7.25 6.29
CA ASP A 96 -2.58 -6.54 6.88
C ASP A 96 -1.31 -6.67 6.02
N ALA A 97 -1.02 -7.87 5.51
CA ALA A 97 0.12 -8.06 4.60
C ALA A 97 -0.02 -7.21 3.33
N ILE A 98 -1.21 -7.16 2.72
CA ILE A 98 -1.49 -6.32 1.55
C ILE A 98 -1.30 -4.84 1.91
N ALA A 99 -1.82 -4.42 3.05
CA ALA A 99 -1.73 -3.03 3.48
C ALA A 99 -0.27 -2.60 3.76
N TRP A 100 0.55 -3.50 4.32
CA TRP A 100 1.99 -3.28 4.48
C TRP A 100 2.72 -3.21 3.13
N LYS A 101 2.40 -4.09 2.18
CA LYS A 101 2.94 -4.01 0.81
C LYS A 101 2.62 -2.67 0.16
N THR A 102 1.36 -2.25 0.21
CA THR A 102 0.92 -0.99 -0.39
C THR A 102 1.65 0.18 0.25
N ALA A 103 1.73 0.23 1.58
CA ALA A 103 2.44 1.29 2.29
C ALA A 103 3.94 1.35 1.95
N LEU A 104 4.60 0.20 1.82
CA LEU A 104 6.01 0.13 1.44
C LEU A 104 6.25 0.52 -0.02
N LEU A 105 5.37 0.12 -0.94
CA LEU A 105 5.44 0.53 -2.35
C LEU A 105 5.19 2.02 -2.51
N GLU A 106 4.24 2.57 -1.74
CA GLU A 106 3.95 3.99 -1.71
C GLU A 106 5.17 4.77 -1.17
N ALA A 107 5.70 4.38 -0.02
CA ALA A 107 6.91 5.00 0.57
C ALA A 107 8.16 4.85 -0.33
N ASN A 108 8.23 3.80 -1.15
CA ASN A 108 9.28 3.64 -2.15
C ASN A 108 9.14 4.65 -3.30
N SER A 109 7.91 4.95 -3.70
CA SER A 109 7.58 5.76 -4.87
C SER A 109 7.25 7.22 -4.52
N THR A 110 7.24 7.64 -3.26
CA THR A 110 7.00 9.03 -2.87
C THR A 110 8.26 9.89 -3.12
N PRO A 111 8.32 10.70 -4.19
CA PRO A 111 9.11 11.92 -4.11
C PRO A 111 8.44 12.77 -3.03
N VAL A 112 9.24 13.39 -2.16
CA VAL A 112 8.74 14.40 -1.22
C VAL A 112 8.07 15.50 -2.05
N SER A 113 6.76 15.41 -2.24
CA SER A 113 5.96 16.39 -2.96
C SER A 113 4.92 16.93 -1.97
N PRO A 114 5.03 18.20 -1.56
CA PRO A 114 4.11 18.78 -0.60
C PRO A 114 2.78 19.11 -1.32
N ARG A 115 1.86 18.14 -1.42
CA ARG A 115 0.42 18.44 -1.53
C ARG A 115 -0.46 17.22 -1.31
N PRO A 116 -1.45 17.29 -0.40
CA PRO A 116 -2.51 16.30 -0.35
C PRO A 116 -3.48 16.58 -1.50
N LEU A 117 -3.67 15.62 -2.40
CA LEU A 117 -4.87 15.58 -3.24
C LEU A 117 -5.78 14.48 -2.70
N PRO A 118 -7.03 14.80 -2.30
CA PRO A 118 -8.01 13.79 -1.99
C PRO A 118 -8.45 13.14 -3.32
N PHE A 119 -8.37 11.81 -3.39
CA PHE A 119 -9.10 10.96 -4.33
C PHE A 119 -9.09 11.38 -5.82
N SER A 120 -8.15 10.85 -6.60
CA SER A 120 -8.30 10.75 -8.05
C SER A 120 -8.47 9.29 -8.44
N PHE A 121 -9.72 8.91 -8.70
CA PHE A 121 -10.10 7.70 -9.43
C PHE A 121 -9.61 7.80 -10.90
N PRO A 122 -9.21 6.70 -11.55
CA PRO A 122 -9.00 6.69 -13.01
C PRO A 122 -10.34 6.78 -13.76
N PRO A 123 -10.33 7.25 -15.04
CA PRO A 123 -11.51 7.71 -15.75
C PRO A 123 -12.34 6.55 -16.32
N LEU A 124 -13.66 6.55 -16.06
CA LEU A 124 -14.60 5.69 -16.79
C LEU A 124 -15.15 6.47 -17.99
N PRO A 125 -15.13 5.88 -19.21
CA PRO A 125 -15.70 6.50 -20.39
C PRO A 125 -17.24 6.47 -20.33
N ALA A 126 -17.82 7.61 -20.68
CA ALA A 126 -19.23 7.94 -20.93
C ALA A 126 -20.27 6.81 -20.82
N MET A 127 -21.12 6.90 -19.79
CA MET A 127 -22.46 6.32 -19.80
C MET A 127 -23.52 7.43 -19.85
N GLU A 128 -23.57 8.16 -20.97
CA GLU A 128 -24.74 9.01 -21.26
C GLU A 128 -25.85 8.17 -21.88
N SER A 129 -26.66 7.60 -21.00
CA SER A 129 -28.01 7.09 -21.20
C SER A 129 -28.41 6.66 -19.79
N TRP A 130 -29.45 7.15 -19.10
CA TRP A 130 -30.81 7.43 -19.51
C TRP A 130 -31.43 8.35 -18.43
N VAL A 131 -31.96 9.54 -18.77
CA VAL A 131 -33.20 10.05 -18.15
C VAL A 131 -33.98 10.81 -19.21
N THR A 132 -35.01 10.12 -19.66
CA THR A 132 -35.99 10.49 -20.67
C THR A 132 -36.92 11.59 -20.12
N GLN A 133 -36.95 12.74 -20.81
CA GLN A 133 -38.17 13.36 -21.37
C GLN A 133 -39.13 14.22 -20.49
N THR A 134 -39.46 15.37 -21.08
CA THR A 134 -40.69 16.20 -20.99
C THR A 134 -40.71 17.45 -20.08
N ARG A 135 -40.48 18.62 -20.70
CA ARG A 135 -41.46 19.73 -20.61
C ARG A 135 -41.27 20.76 -21.73
N SER A 136 -42.13 20.62 -22.74
CA SER A 136 -42.71 21.61 -23.68
C SER A 136 -41.83 22.58 -24.51
N PRO A 137 -42.12 22.73 -25.82
CA PRO A 137 -41.43 23.65 -26.73
C PRO A 137 -41.87 25.13 -26.57
N PRO A 138 -41.02 26.11 -26.91
CA PRO A 138 -41.40 27.52 -26.99
C PRO A 138 -42.22 27.85 -28.24
N ALA A 139 -43.03 28.90 -28.09
CA ALA A 139 -44.10 29.40 -28.96
C ALA A 139 -43.78 29.52 -30.46
N TRP A 140 -44.75 29.11 -31.29
CA TRP A 140 -44.89 29.57 -32.67
C TRP A 140 -45.56 30.95 -32.67
N SER A 141 -44.90 31.95 -33.26
CA SER A 141 -45.55 33.16 -33.78
C SER A 141 -44.71 33.82 -34.88
N SER A 142 -45.00 33.38 -36.10
CA SER A 142 -45.40 34.21 -37.25
C SER A 142 -44.43 35.23 -37.90
N GLN A 143 -44.29 35.04 -39.23
CA GLN A 143 -44.10 36.06 -40.30
C GLN A 143 -42.73 36.76 -40.33
N PHE A 144 -41.98 36.81 -41.45
CA PHE A 144 -42.33 37.31 -42.78
C PHE A 144 -41.42 36.73 -43.90
N PRO A 145 -41.91 36.56 -45.14
CA PRO A 145 -41.08 36.27 -46.32
C PRO A 145 -40.55 37.57 -46.97
N HIS A 146 -39.33 37.51 -47.51
CA HIS A 146 -38.76 38.52 -48.42
C HIS A 146 -38.44 37.87 -49.77
N LYS A 147 -39.14 38.36 -50.80
CA LYS A 147 -39.00 38.13 -52.25
C LYS A 147 -39.46 36.81 -52.85
#